data_AF-A0A5B7ERH4-F1
#
_entry.id   AF-A0A5B7ERH4-F1
#
_cell.length_a   1.000
_cell.length_b   1.000
_cell.length_c   1.000
_cell.angle_alpha   90.00
_cell.angle_beta   90.00
_cell.angle_gamma   90.00
#
_symmetry.space_group_name_H-M   'P 1'
#
loop_
_entity.id
_entity.type
_entity.pdbx_description
1 polymer ?
#
loop_
_entity_poly.entity_id
_entity_poly.type
_entity_poly.pdbx_seq_one_letter_code
_entity_poly.pdbx_strand_id
1 'polypeptide(L)'
;MYFSLQDGNDWSSIMTWNTEAHAGFSSVEPWKPLNTGWEAANVESQNYTIAALSTMIAARQKKVRHAAEDLLIMDRFYPRRNQYALVANLGSEVINKDLSHFYFGGSVLASSHGQTGFVTFRNIRLQPGEALACTLDL
;
A
#
# COMPACT_ATOMS: atom_id res chain seq x y z
N MET A 1 -42.39 -3.57 0.04
CA MET A 1 -41.46 -4.66 -0.37
C MET A 1 -40.11 -4.00 -0.58
N TYR A 2 -39.26 -3.97 0.45
CA TYR A 2 -37.92 -3.37 0.36
C TYR A 2 -36.96 -4.40 -0.22
N PHE A 3 -36.30 -4.05 -1.32
CA PHE A 3 -35.26 -4.85 -1.95
C PHE A 3 -34.03 -4.92 -1.03
N SER A 4 -33.72 -6.10 -0.49
CA SER A 4 -32.43 -6.36 0.18
C SER A 4 -31.41 -6.80 -0.87
N LEU A 5 -30.52 -5.89 -1.27
CA LEU A 5 -29.31 -6.25 -1.99
C LEU A 5 -28.35 -6.92 -0.99
N GLN A 6 -28.40 -8.25 -0.89
CA GLN A 6 -27.36 -9.05 -0.22
C GLN A 6 -26.13 -9.18 -1.13
N ASP A 7 -25.61 -8.07 -1.61
CA ASP A 7 -24.29 -8.06 -2.23
C ASP A 7 -23.30 -7.76 -1.11
N GLY A 8 -22.56 -8.78 -0.67
CA GLY A 8 -21.63 -8.76 0.47
C GLY A 8 -20.41 -7.83 0.32
N ASN A 9 -20.51 -6.82 -0.56
CA ASN A 9 -19.48 -5.84 -0.86
C ASN A 9 -20.12 -4.45 -1.05
N ASP A 10 -20.67 -3.91 0.04
CA ASP A 10 -21.20 -2.56 0.08
C ASP A 10 -20.11 -1.60 0.59
N TRP A 11 -19.94 -0.47 -0.10
CA TRP A 11 -18.98 0.59 0.25
C TRP A 11 -19.26 1.24 1.62
N SER A 12 -20.45 1.03 2.19
CA SER A 12 -20.86 1.48 3.52
C SER A 12 -20.91 0.34 4.55
N SER A 13 -20.13 -0.71 4.35
CA SER A 13 -20.02 -1.82 5.31
C SER A 13 -19.40 -1.39 6.63
N ILE A 14 -19.62 -2.21 7.65
CA ILE A 14 -19.07 -1.99 8.99
C ILE A 14 -17.55 -2.20 8.99
N MET A 15 -16.85 -1.42 9.81
CA MET A 15 -15.40 -1.54 10.00
C MET A 15 -15.05 -2.86 10.70
N THR A 16 -14.10 -3.61 10.15
CA THR A 16 -13.70 -4.94 10.62
C THR A 16 -12.38 -4.87 11.39
N TRP A 17 -12.45 -4.82 12.73
CA TRP A 17 -11.28 -4.62 13.60
C TRP A 17 -10.50 -5.91 13.84
N ASN A 18 -11.19 -6.96 14.27
CA ASN A 18 -10.60 -8.24 14.67
C ASN A 18 -11.54 -9.40 14.29
N THR A 19 -11.25 -10.61 14.77
CA THR A 19 -12.03 -11.84 14.51
C THR A 19 -13.14 -12.09 15.55
N GLU A 20 -13.37 -11.18 16.50
CA GLU A 20 -14.39 -11.33 17.54
C GLU A 20 -15.80 -11.10 16.99
N ALA A 21 -16.80 -11.29 17.86
CA ALA A 21 -18.20 -11.05 17.51
C ALA A 21 -18.38 -9.66 16.88
N HIS A 22 -19.15 -9.62 15.78
CA HIS A 22 -19.39 -8.40 15.01
C HIS A 22 -18.10 -7.70 14.52
N ALA A 23 -17.03 -8.46 14.26
CA ALA A 23 -15.73 -7.98 13.84
C ALA A 23 -15.08 -6.97 14.81
N GLY A 24 -15.41 -7.05 16.10
CA GLY A 24 -14.94 -6.11 17.12
C GLY A 24 -15.51 -4.69 17.00
N PHE A 25 -16.51 -4.48 16.13
CA PHE A 25 -17.13 -3.16 15.93
C PHE A 25 -18.11 -2.79 17.04
N SER A 26 -18.86 -3.77 17.54
CA SER A 26 -19.95 -3.57 18.50
C SER A 26 -20.10 -4.80 19.39
N SER A 27 -20.55 -4.59 20.63
CA SER A 27 -20.93 -5.67 21.54
C SER A 27 -22.34 -6.23 21.28
N VAL A 28 -23.11 -5.58 20.40
CA VAL A 28 -24.47 -5.96 20.00
C VAL A 28 -24.59 -6.06 18.49
N GLU A 29 -25.62 -6.77 18.02
CA GLU A 29 -25.89 -6.96 16.59
C GLU A 29 -25.96 -5.62 15.86
N PRO A 30 -25.07 -5.39 14.87
CA PRO A 30 -25.04 -4.12 14.18
C PRO A 30 -26.23 -3.93 13.26
N TRP A 31 -26.45 -2.67 12.88
CA TRP A 31 -27.49 -2.25 11.94
C TRP A 31 -27.31 -2.79 10.50
N LYS A 32 -26.20 -3.50 10.22
CA LYS A 32 -25.86 -4.05 8.92
C LYS A 32 -25.04 -5.35 9.07
N PRO A 33 -25.18 -6.33 8.15
CA PRO A 33 -24.31 -7.50 8.14
C PRO A 33 -22.84 -7.15 7.83
N LEU A 34 -21.93 -8.03 8.26
CA LEU A 34 -20.51 -7.96 7.95
C LEU A 34 -20.25 -8.34 6.47
N ASN A 35 -19.19 -7.78 5.89
CA ASN A 35 -18.76 -8.13 4.53
C ASN A 35 -18.24 -9.56 4.45
N THR A 36 -18.37 -10.17 3.28
CA THR A 36 -17.80 -11.49 3.02
C THR A 36 -16.28 -11.45 3.12
N GLY A 37 -15.68 -12.37 3.90
CA GLY A 37 -14.22 -12.45 4.09
C GLY A 37 -13.64 -11.51 5.15
N TRP A 38 -14.47 -10.88 6.00
CA TRP A 38 -14.02 -10.00 7.08
C TRP A 38 -13.01 -10.65 8.06
N GLU A 39 -13.12 -11.97 8.26
CA GLU A 39 -12.22 -12.74 9.13
C GLU A 39 -10.78 -12.76 8.62
N ALA A 40 -10.58 -12.66 7.30
CA ALA A 40 -9.25 -12.53 6.69
C ALA A 40 -8.88 -11.07 6.41
N ALA A 41 -9.87 -10.21 6.15
CA ALA A 41 -9.71 -8.80 5.84
C ALA A 41 -10.15 -7.89 7.01
N ASN A 42 -9.44 -8.00 8.14
CA ASN A 42 -9.59 -7.13 9.31
C ASN A 42 -8.28 -6.43 9.67
N VAL A 43 -8.38 -5.40 10.51
CA VAL A 43 -7.24 -4.58 10.94
C VAL A 43 -6.16 -5.42 11.61
N GLU A 44 -6.53 -6.35 12.48
CA GLU A 44 -5.57 -7.22 13.19
C GLU A 44 -4.81 -8.16 12.24
N SER A 45 -5.48 -8.68 11.21
CA SER A 45 -4.91 -9.62 10.24
C SER A 45 -4.07 -8.94 9.14
N GLN A 46 -4.34 -7.66 8.84
CA GLN A 46 -3.68 -6.91 7.74
C GLN A 46 -2.41 -6.15 8.16
N ASN A 47 -1.50 -6.83 8.87
CA ASN A 47 -0.30 -6.20 9.42
C ASN A 47 0.60 -5.53 8.33
N TYR A 48 0.77 -6.19 7.17
CA TYR A 48 1.61 -5.67 6.08
C TYR A 48 1.02 -4.44 5.38
N THR A 49 -0.28 -4.45 5.09
CA THR A 49 -0.97 -3.33 4.42
C THR A 49 -1.00 -2.10 5.32
N ILE A 50 -1.25 -2.28 6.62
CA ILE A 50 -1.26 -1.18 7.59
C ILE A 50 0.14 -0.62 7.84
N ALA A 51 1.16 -1.48 7.90
CA ALA A 51 2.55 -1.03 8.01
C ALA A 51 2.97 -0.22 6.78
N ALA A 52 2.60 -0.67 5.59
CA ALA A 52 2.84 0.08 4.35
C ALA A 52 2.12 1.44 4.39
N LEU A 53 0.84 1.47 4.77
CA LEU A 53 0.05 2.70 4.82
C LEU A 53 0.56 3.68 5.89
N SER A 54 0.95 3.18 7.07
CA SER A 54 1.53 3.99 8.15
C SER A 54 2.88 4.58 7.74
N THR A 55 3.71 3.79 7.05
CA THR A 55 4.98 4.25 6.45
C THR A 55 4.72 5.32 5.40
N MET A 56 3.68 5.16 4.58
CA MET A 56 3.27 6.16 3.58
C MET A 56 2.72 7.43 4.22
N ILE A 57 1.94 7.34 5.31
CA ILE A 57 1.46 8.52 6.06
C ILE A 57 2.63 9.27 6.68
N ALA A 58 3.59 8.56 7.28
CA ALA A 58 4.86 9.14 7.73
C ALA A 58 5.67 9.76 6.57
N ALA A 59 5.39 9.35 5.33
CA ALA A 59 5.95 9.91 4.11
C ALA A 59 5.12 10.98 3.39
N ARG A 60 3.90 11.27 3.86
CA ARG A 60 2.86 12.06 3.17
C ARG A 60 3.21 13.52 2.88
N GLN A 61 4.24 14.09 3.49
CA GLN A 61 4.59 15.49 3.24
C GLN A 61 5.49 15.63 1.98
N LYS A 62 4.86 15.76 0.78
CA LYS A 62 5.27 16.53 -0.43
C LYS A 62 5.60 15.78 -1.76
N LYS A 63 5.56 16.63 -2.81
CA LYS A 63 5.97 16.64 -4.25
C LYS A 63 6.16 15.31 -4.99
N VAL A 64 5.30 15.10 -5.98
CA VAL A 64 5.48 14.14 -7.08
C VAL A 64 6.55 14.65 -8.03
N ARG A 65 7.60 13.86 -8.30
CA ARG A 65 8.63 14.23 -9.28
C ARG A 65 8.37 13.68 -10.66
N HIS A 66 7.81 12.47 -10.77
CA HIS A 66 7.58 11.87 -12.08
C HIS A 66 6.39 10.92 -12.09
N ALA A 67 5.49 11.10 -13.04
CA ALA A 67 4.46 10.14 -13.40
C ALA A 67 4.64 9.88 -14.90
N ALA A 68 5.06 8.66 -15.24
CA ALA A 68 5.22 8.23 -16.62
C ALA A 68 4.25 7.07 -16.85
N GLU A 69 3.13 7.36 -17.52
CA GLU A 69 2.05 6.41 -17.85
C GLU A 69 1.64 5.53 -16.66
N ASP A 70 2.21 4.33 -16.57
CA ASP A 70 1.90 3.32 -15.55
C ASP A 70 2.86 3.31 -14.35
N LEU A 71 3.89 4.17 -14.35
CA LEU A 71 4.90 4.24 -13.30
C LEU A 71 4.83 5.59 -12.56
N LEU A 72 4.53 5.52 -11.27
CA LEU A 72 4.59 6.66 -10.35
C LEU A 72 5.90 6.62 -9.57
N ILE A 73 6.68 7.71 -9.64
CA ILE A 73 7.87 7.95 -8.83
C ILE A 73 7.65 9.21 -8.01
N MET A 74 7.53 9.03 -6.71
CA MET A 74 7.53 10.09 -5.72
C MET A 74 8.81 10.02 -4.92
N ASP A 75 9.37 11.17 -4.60
CA ASP A 75 10.60 11.23 -3.84
C ASP A 75 10.53 12.32 -2.77
N ARG A 76 11.25 12.07 -1.68
CA ARG A 76 11.35 12.99 -0.56
C ARG A 76 12.80 13.47 -0.45
N PHE A 77 13.05 14.66 -0.97
CA PHE A 77 14.32 15.35 -0.75
C PHE A 77 14.23 16.25 0.49
N TYR A 78 14.91 15.85 1.57
CA TYR A 78 15.20 16.72 2.71
C TYR A 78 16.71 16.90 2.84
N PRO A 79 17.26 18.13 2.77
CA PRO A 79 18.68 18.35 2.97
C PRO A 79 19.12 17.75 4.32
N ARG A 80 20.18 16.92 4.31
CA ARG A 80 20.81 16.31 5.50
C ARG A 80 19.98 15.23 6.23
N ARG A 81 18.98 14.62 5.58
CA ARG A 81 18.29 13.42 6.07
C ARG A 81 18.14 12.40 4.94
N ASN A 82 18.00 11.12 5.32
CA ASN A 82 17.77 10.01 4.40
C ASN A 82 16.73 10.39 3.35
N GLN A 83 17.06 10.18 2.08
CA GLN A 83 16.15 10.42 0.98
C GLN A 83 15.25 9.20 0.84
N TYR A 84 13.96 9.42 0.58
CA TYR A 84 13.00 8.34 0.39
C TYR A 84 12.51 8.36 -1.05
N ALA A 85 12.37 7.19 -1.67
CA ALA A 85 11.68 7.03 -2.94
C ALA A 85 10.50 6.06 -2.77
N LEU A 86 9.37 6.44 -3.35
CA LEU A 86 8.23 5.59 -3.58
C LEU A 86 8.15 5.36 -5.09
N VAL A 87 8.24 4.11 -5.50
CA VAL A 87 8.07 3.68 -6.88
C VAL A 87 6.88 2.73 -6.92
N ALA A 88 5.88 3.05 -7.72
CA ALA A 88 4.68 2.24 -7.85
C ALA A 88 4.33 1.99 -9.31
N ASN A 89 4.11 0.72 -9.64
CA ASN A 89 3.48 0.31 -10.88
C ASN A 89 1.96 0.36 -10.70
N LEU A 90 1.32 1.33 -11.34
CA LEU A 90 -0.13 1.51 -11.36
C LEU A 90 -0.77 0.86 -12.59
N GLY A 91 0.03 0.30 -13.50
CA GLY A 91 -0.43 -0.41 -14.69
C GLY A 91 -0.84 -1.86 -14.42
N SER A 92 -1.41 -2.48 -15.45
CA SER A 92 -1.82 -3.89 -15.43
C SER A 92 -0.72 -4.86 -15.87
N GLU A 93 0.43 -4.35 -16.33
CA GLU A 93 1.55 -5.14 -16.87
C GLU A 93 2.80 -5.03 -16.00
N VAL A 94 3.69 -6.02 -16.09
CA VAL A 94 4.98 -5.99 -15.38
C VAL A 94 5.87 -4.93 -16.01
N ILE A 95 6.36 -4.00 -15.19
CA ILE A 95 7.31 -2.97 -15.64
C ILE A 95 8.73 -3.40 -15.28
N ASN A 96 9.59 -3.42 -16.30
CA ASN A 96 11.05 -3.48 -16.12
C ASN A 96 11.61 -2.14 -16.60
N LYS A 97 12.20 -1.37 -15.69
CA LYS A 97 12.76 -0.06 -16.04
C LYS A 97 14.10 0.15 -15.36
N ASP A 98 14.98 0.84 -16.07
CA ASP A 98 16.22 1.34 -15.49
C ASP A 98 15.96 2.73 -14.91
N LEU A 99 16.01 2.83 -13.58
CA LEU A 99 15.91 4.07 -12.82
C LEU A 99 17.27 4.51 -12.25
N SER A 100 18.38 3.89 -12.70
CA SER A 100 19.74 4.24 -12.28
C SER A 100 20.12 5.69 -12.60
N HIS A 101 19.46 6.29 -13.60
CA HIS A 101 19.60 7.70 -13.94
C HIS A 101 19.10 8.63 -12.82
N PHE A 102 18.21 8.15 -11.95
CA PHE A 102 17.69 8.89 -10.81
C PHE A 102 18.38 8.48 -9.50
N TYR A 103 18.56 7.17 -9.27
CA TYR A 103 19.03 6.62 -8.00
C TYR A 103 19.91 5.39 -8.20
N PHE A 104 20.94 5.18 -7.39
CA PHE A 104 21.78 3.98 -7.49
C PHE A 104 21.10 2.74 -6.87
N GLY A 105 20.65 2.88 -5.62
CA GLY A 105 20.03 1.81 -4.86
C GLY A 105 19.44 2.32 -3.55
N GLY A 106 18.74 1.45 -2.84
CA GLY A 106 18.16 1.81 -1.56
C GLY A 106 17.69 0.61 -0.74
N SER A 107 17.59 0.79 0.57
CA SER A 107 17.01 -0.19 1.47
C SER A 107 15.49 -0.09 1.46
N VAL A 108 14.81 -1.21 1.27
CA VAL A 108 13.35 -1.31 1.24
C VAL A 108 12.78 -1.12 2.63
N LEU A 109 11.88 -0.15 2.76
CA LEU A 109 11.13 0.12 3.97
C LEU A 109 9.78 -0.57 3.97
N ALA A 110 9.12 -0.57 2.81
CA ALA A 110 7.82 -1.19 2.65
C ALA A 110 7.66 -1.66 1.20
N SER A 111 7.05 -2.82 1.02
CA SER A 111 6.67 -3.36 -0.27
C SER A 111 5.26 -3.93 -0.17
N SER A 112 4.46 -3.66 -1.18
CA SER A 112 3.14 -4.27 -1.37
C SER A 112 3.21 -5.77 -1.74
N HIS A 113 4.35 -6.24 -2.24
CA HIS A 113 4.59 -7.63 -2.68
C HIS A 113 5.66 -8.34 -1.84
N GLY A 114 5.95 -7.82 -0.64
CA GLY A 114 6.84 -8.48 0.32
C GLY A 114 8.33 -8.40 -0.04
N GLN A 115 8.75 -7.52 -0.95
CA GLN A 115 10.18 -7.26 -1.15
C GLN A 115 10.80 -6.68 0.12
N THR A 116 11.99 -7.17 0.48
CA THR A 116 12.75 -6.75 1.66
C THR A 116 14.25 -6.69 1.32
N GLY A 117 15.01 -5.91 2.09
CA GLY A 117 16.46 -5.78 1.91
C GLY A 117 16.85 -4.62 0.99
N PHE A 118 17.97 -4.76 0.28
CA PHE A 118 18.50 -3.71 -0.59
C PHE A 118 18.10 -3.94 -2.05
N VAL A 119 17.58 -2.91 -2.70
CA VAL A 119 17.15 -2.95 -4.10
C VAL A 119 18.03 -2.01 -4.93
N THR A 120 18.44 -2.50 -6.10
CA THR A 120 19.16 -1.70 -7.10
C THR A 120 18.19 -1.21 -8.16
N PHE A 121 18.32 0.07 -8.54
CA PHE A 121 17.40 0.70 -9.50
C PHE A 121 17.78 0.49 -10.96
N ARG A 122 18.93 -0.17 -11.23
CA ARG A 122 19.42 -0.43 -12.58
C ARG A 122 18.51 -1.33 -13.40
N ASN A 123 17.78 -2.23 -12.75
CA ASN A 123 16.82 -3.09 -13.42
C ASN A 123 15.69 -3.42 -12.45
N ILE A 124 14.94 -2.39 -12.04
CA ILE A 124 13.83 -2.61 -11.12
C ILE A 124 12.70 -3.28 -11.88
N ARG A 125 12.22 -4.38 -11.31
CA ARG A 125 11.05 -5.12 -11.79
C ARG A 125 9.91 -4.91 -10.80
N LEU A 126 8.79 -4.40 -11.29
CA LEU A 126 7.59 -4.17 -10.49
C LEU A 126 6.42 -4.92 -11.11
N GLN A 127 5.76 -5.75 -10.30
CA GLN A 127 4.51 -6.43 -10.66
C GLN A 127 3.37 -5.42 -10.83
N PRO A 128 2.28 -5.78 -11.53
CA PRO A 128 1.08 -4.95 -11.61
C PRO A 128 0.56 -4.59 -10.21
N GLY A 129 0.32 -3.31 -9.94
CA GLY A 129 -0.10 -2.83 -8.63
C GLY A 129 0.99 -2.86 -7.55
N GLU A 130 2.24 -3.18 -7.90
CA GLU A 130 3.34 -3.19 -6.93
C GLU A 130 3.85 -1.79 -6.62
N ALA A 131 3.74 -1.41 -5.35
CA ALA A 131 4.43 -0.27 -4.77
C ALA A 131 5.61 -0.70 -3.89
N LEU A 132 6.70 0.04 -4.00
CA LEU A 132 7.95 -0.09 -3.25
C LEU A 132 8.33 1.26 -2.65
N ALA A 133 8.48 1.32 -1.33
CA ALA A 133 9.04 2.46 -0.61
C ALA A 133 10.42 2.09 -0.07
N CYS A 134 11.41 2.96 -0.28
CA CYS A 134 12.80 2.70 0.05
C CYS A 134 13.53 3.95 0.54
N THR A 135 14.51 3.77 1.42
CA THR A 135 15.53 4.77 1.72
C THR A 135 16.62 4.68 0.68
N LEU A 136 16.87 5.76 -0.02
CA LEU A 136 17.94 5.88 -1.01
C LEU A 136 19.29 6.01 -0.31
N ASP A 137 20.26 5.22 -0.75
CA ASP A 137 21.66 5.46 -0.44
C ASP A 137 22.20 6.47 -1.46
N LEU A 138 22.65 7.62 -0.94
CA LEU A 138 23.25 8.71 -1.72
C LEU A 138 24.67 8.38 -2.15
#